data_AF-A0A2N3DZ82-F1
#
_entry.id   AF-A0A2N3DZ82-F1
#
_cell.length_a   1.000
_cell.length_b   1.000
_cell.length_c   1.000
_cell.angle_alpha   90.00
_cell.angle_beta   90.00
_cell.angle_gamma   90.00
#
_symmetry.space_group_name_H-M   'P 1'
#
loop_
_entity.id
_entity.type
_entity.pdbx_description
1 polymer ?
#
loop_
_entity_poly.entity_id
_entity_poly.type
_entity_poly.pdbx_seq_one_letter_code
_entity_poly.pdbx_strand_id
1 'polypeptide(L)' 'MPEVLVEKNGPVTSVILNRPHAKNAVDRKAAEALVEAFLAFERDEEALVAVFCGSDGAFCAGADLKAVAK' A
#
# COMPACT_ATOMS: atom_id res chain seq x y z
N MET A 1 -12.29 0.84 6.17
CA MET A 1 -11.66 1.26 4.89
C MET A 1 -10.44 0.37 4.66
N PRO A 2 -10.09 0.05 3.41
CA PRO A 2 -8.91 -0.77 3.12
C PRO A 2 -7.62 -0.01 3.46
N GLU A 3 -6.61 -0.70 3.99
CA GLU A 3 -5.30 -0.09 4.34
C GLU A 3 -4.46 0.25 3.09
N VAL A 4 -4.72 -0.44 1.99
CA VAL A 4 -4.08 -0.27 0.68
C VAL A 4 -5.18 -0.25 -0.39
N LEU A 5 -5.12 0.71 -1.30
CA LEU A 5 -5.94 0.74 -2.51
C LEU A 5 -5.11 0.23 -3.69
N VAL A 6 -5.76 -0.45 -4.63
CA VAL A 6 -5.13 -0.91 -5.87
C VAL A 6 -5.94 -0.39 -7.05
N GLU A 7 -5.29 0.35 -7.94
CA GLU A 7 -5.88 0.91 -9.15
C GLU A 7 -5.11 0.40 -10.38
N LYS A 8 -5.81 -0.07 -11.40
CA LYS A 8 -5.21 -0.56 -12.65
C LYS A 8 -5.51 0.38 -13.80
N ASN A 9 -4.48 0.76 -14.55
CA ASN A 9 -4.58 1.56 -15.77
C ASN A 9 -3.70 0.94 -16.86
N GLY A 10 -4.32 0.06 -17.66
CA GLY A 10 -3.60 -0.77 -18.62
C GLY A 10 -2.48 -1.57 -17.94
N PRO A 11 -1.23 -1.51 -18.41
CA PRO A 11 -0.12 -2.28 -17.85
C PRO A 11 0.44 -1.69 -16.55
N VAL A 12 -0.12 -0.60 -16.03
CA VAL A 12 0.35 0.06 -14.80
C VAL A 12 -0.62 -0.22 -13.65
N THR A 13 -0.09 -0.76 -12.55
CA THR A 13 -0.81 -0.95 -11.30
C THR A 13 -0.33 0.06 -10.26
N SER A 14 -1.23 0.86 -9.71
CA SER A 14 -0.93 1.75 -8.58
C SER A 14 -1.31 1.05 -7.28
N VAL A 15 -0.34 0.89 -6.39
CA VAL A 15 -0.50 0.40 -5.02
C VAL A 15 -0.40 1.62 -4.10
N ILE A 16 -1.50 1.95 -3.41
CA ILE A 16 -1.63 3.22 -2.69
C ILE A 16 -1.83 2.93 -1.21
N LEU A 17 -0.89 3.33 -0.35
CA LEU A 17 -1.09 3.30 1.10
C LEU A 17 -2.22 4.26 1.50
N ASN A 18 -3.22 3.74 2.20
CA ASN A 18 -4.48 4.42 2.50
C ASN A 18 -4.72 4.52 4.02
N ARG A 19 -3.77 5.12 4.73
CA ARG A 19 -3.86 5.44 6.17
C ARG A 19 -3.58 6.92 6.41
N PRO A 20 -4.37 7.84 5.85
CA PRO A 20 -4.09 9.27 5.95
C PRO A 20 -4.06 9.77 7.40
N HIS A 21 -4.91 9.20 8.27
CA HIS A 21 -4.96 9.50 9.70
C HIS A 21 -3.64 9.21 10.45
N ALA A 22 -2.78 8.36 9.89
CA ALA A 22 -1.48 7.99 10.44
C ALA A 22 -0.31 8.38 9.52
N LYS A 23 -0.52 9.33 8.59
CA LYS A 23 0.47 9.71 7.57
C LYS A 23 1.06 8.48 6.83
N ASN A 24 0.20 7.51 6.55
CA ASN A 24 0.57 6.26 5.89
C ASN A 24 1.66 5.46 6.62
N ALA A 25 1.77 5.59 7.95
CA ALA A 25 2.58 4.67 8.75
C ALA A 25 2.11 3.22 8.52
N VAL A 26 2.98 2.24 8.73
CA VAL A 26 2.68 0.82 8.46
C VAL A 26 2.51 0.08 9.80
N ASP A 27 1.31 -0.43 10.03
CA ASP A 27 1.03 -1.44 11.06
C ASP A 27 0.98 -2.85 10.44
N ARG A 28 0.66 -3.86 11.25
CA ARG A 28 0.57 -5.25 10.78
C ARG A 28 -0.45 -5.42 9.64
N LYS A 29 -1.62 -4.81 9.75
CA LYS A 29 -2.70 -4.98 8.78
C LYS A 29 -2.35 -4.30 7.46
N ALA A 30 -1.69 -3.15 7.51
CA ALA A 30 -1.16 -2.47 6.34
C ALA A 30 -0.04 -3.29 5.67
N ALA A 31 0.86 -3.90 6.46
CA ALA A 31 1.90 -4.76 5.94
C ALA A 31 1.32 -6.00 5.23
N GLU A 32 0.32 -6.66 5.84
CA GLU A 32 -0.37 -7.80 5.24
C GLU A 32 -1.07 -7.42 3.92
N ALA A 33 -1.74 -6.27 3.89
CA ALA A 33 -2.39 -5.75 2.67
C ALA A 33 -1.39 -5.37 1.56
N LEU A 34 -0.22 -4.81 1.92
CA LEU A 34 0.84 -4.53 0.95
C LEU A 34 1.40 -5.81 0.33
N VAL A 35 1.65 -6.84 1.16
CA VAL A 35 2.10 -8.15 0.68
C VAL A 35 1.09 -8.74 -0.30
N GLU A 36 -0.19 -8.73 0.05
CA GLU A 36 -1.25 -9.19 -0.85
C GLU A 36 -1.26 -8.43 -2.18
N ALA A 37 -1.19 -7.09 -2.14
CA ALA A 37 -1.21 -6.25 -3.34
C ALA A 37 -0.02 -6.52 -4.26
N PHE A 38 1.20 -6.65 -3.72
CA PHE A 38 2.39 -6.93 -4.52
C PHE A 38 2.42 -8.35 -5.06
N LEU A 39 1.95 -9.34 -4.31
CA LEU A 39 1.80 -10.71 -4.82
C LEU A 39 0.72 -10.80 -5.91
N ALA A 40 -0.34 -9.99 -5.80
CA ALA A 40 -1.34 -9.88 -6.87
C ALA A 40 -0.75 -9.25 -8.13
N PHE A 41 0.08 -8.20 -8.00
CA PHE A 41 0.81 -7.59 -9.11
C PHE A 41 1.78 -8.58 -9.76
N GLU A 42 2.57 -9.32 -8.99
CA GLU A 42 3.54 -10.30 -9.51
C GLU A 42 2.88 -11.43 -10.32
N ARG A 43 1.66 -11.82 -9.95
CA ARG A 43 0.88 -12.87 -10.64
C ARG A 43 0.12 -12.38 -11.87
N ASP A 44 0.09 -11.07 -12.11
CA ASP A 44 -0.66 -10.47 -13.21
C ASP A 44 0.24 -10.31 -14.44
N GLU A 45 0.06 -11.18 -15.43
CA GLU A 45 0.84 -11.17 -16.68
C GLU A 45 0.62 -9.90 -17.52
N GLU A 46 -0.47 -9.17 -17.31
CA GLU A 46 -0.76 -7.91 -18.00
C GLU A 46 -0.09 -6.71 -17.30
N ALA A 47 0.35 -6.86 -16.04
CA ALA A 47 0.95 -5.80 -15.25
C ALA A 47 2.46 -5.70 -15.48
N LEU A 48 2.91 -4.59 -16.05
CA LEU A 48 4.33 -4.36 -16.38
C LEU A 48 5.04 -3.41 -15.40
N VAL A 49 4.29 -2.53 -14.73
CA VAL A 49 4.85 -1.52 -13.82
C VAL A 49 3.97 -1.36 -12.58
N ALA A 50 4.59 -1.37 -11.40
CA ALA A 50 3.95 -1.00 -10.15
C ALA A 50 4.35 0.43 -9.75
N VAL A 51 3.38 1.29 -9.49
CA VAL A 51 3.58 2.59 -8.83
C VAL A 51 3.20 2.44 -7.38
N PHE A 52 4.16 2.58 -6.47
CA PHE A 52 3.90 2.54 -5.04
C PHE A 52 3.89 3.97 -4.47
N CYS A 53 2.76 4.40 -3.93
CA CYS A 53 2.59 5.75 -3.38
C CYS A 53 1.71 5.77 -2.13
N GLY A 54 1.57 6.93 -1.50
CA GLY A 54 0.68 7.15 -0.36
C GLY A 54 -0.43 8.14 -0.68
N SER A 55 -1.59 7.91 -0.10
CA SER A 55 -2.75 8.80 -0.12
C SER A 55 -2.49 10.11 0.63
N ASP A 56 -3.25 11.15 0.28
CA ASP A 56 -3.37 12.39 1.06
C ASP A 56 -2.03 13.08 1.42
N GLY A 57 -1.11 13.14 0.46
CA GLY A 57 0.06 14.03 0.49
C GLY A 57 1.28 13.54 1.29
N ALA A 58 1.22 12.35 1.88
CA ALA A 58 2.38 11.70 2.50
C ALA A 58 2.64 10.34 1.85
N PHE A 59 3.90 10.00 1.56
CA PHE A 59 4.22 8.65 1.07
C PHE A 59 4.01 7.60 2.19
N CYS A 60 4.87 7.63 3.21
CA CYS A 60 4.83 6.73 4.35
C CYS A 60 5.65 7.32 5.50
N ALA A 61 5.09 7.35 6.71
CA ALA A 61 5.78 7.82 7.92
C ALA A 61 6.66 6.75 8.60
N GLY A 62 6.85 5.58 7.96
CA GLY A 62 7.60 4.45 8.52
C GLY A 62 6.73 3.49 9.32
N ALA A 63 7.30 2.81 10.31
CA ALA A 63 6.56 1.89 11.17
C ALA A 63 5.59 2.64 12.09
N ASP A 64 4.39 2.09 12.28
CA ASP A 64 3.44 2.61 13.25
C ASP A 64 3.84 2.18 14.67
N LEU A 65 4.66 3.00 15.32
CA LEU A 65 5.21 2.69 16.64
C LEU A 65 4.12 2.53 17.72
N LYS A 66 2.93 3.13 17.55
CA LYS A 66 1.81 2.93 18.47
C LYS A 66 1.23 1.52 18.36
N ALA A 67 1.29 0.91 17.18
CA ALA A 67 0.89 -0.47 16.95
C ALA A 67 1.97 -1.47 17.37
N VAL A 68 3.26 -1.11 17.26
CA VAL A 68 4.40 -1.98 17.60
C VAL A 68 4.72 -1.99 19.09
N ALA A 69 4.50 -0.88 19.81
CA ALA A 69 4.82 -0.75 21.24
C ALA A 69 3.83 -1.46 22.19
N LYS A 70 3.02 -2.40 21.69
CA LYS A 70 1.99 -3.11 22.43
C LYS A 70 2.32 -4.58 22.60
#